data_AF-A0A820QW51-F1
#
_entry.id   AF-A0A820QW51-F1
#
_cell.length_a   1.000
_cell.length_b   1.000
_cell.length_c   1.000
_cell.angle_alpha   90.00
_cell.angle_beta   90.00
_cell.angle_gamma   90.00
#
_symmetry.space_group_name_H-M   'P 1'
#
loop_
_entity.id
_entity.type
_entity.pdbx_description
1 polymer ?
#
loop_
_entity_poly.entity_id
_entity_poly.type
_entity_poly.pdbx_seq_one_letter_code
_entity_poly.pdbx_strand_id
1 'polypeptide(L)'
;LRFTRQEYDEMMQNYKDKQRAASSQEGEDLNGFPSNNYCFVGLFSLLDPPRPEVPDAVLKARRAQIRVAMVTGDHPTTAKAIAKQVNILTPEIADMNGVDTFKLEKDQNGKSMLHLYRNDKLVETHEPGEIKRTDSLSKNAKDMIRRSSIAAGEI
;
A
#
# COMPACT_ATOMS: atom_id res chain seq x y z
N LEU A 1 17.23 -15.21 18.84
CA LEU A 1 18.70 -15.41 18.77
C LEU A 1 19.31 -14.78 20.01
N ARG A 2 19.80 -15.58 20.96
CA ARG A 2 20.57 -15.08 22.10
C ARG A 2 22.03 -15.36 21.77
N PHE A 3 22.73 -14.35 21.28
CA PHE A 3 24.19 -14.33 21.34
C PHE A 3 24.56 -13.76 22.71
N THR A 4 25.50 -14.40 23.38
CA THR A 4 26.18 -13.77 24.52
C THR A 4 26.99 -12.58 24.01
N ARG A 5 27.25 -11.60 24.88
CA ARG A 5 28.05 -10.43 24.52
C ARG A 5 29.42 -10.83 23.97
N GLN A 6 29.99 -11.89 24.53
CA GLN A 6 31.30 -12.43 24.19
C GLN A 6 31.33 -13.00 22.77
N GLU A 7 30.33 -13.79 22.38
CA GLU A 7 30.21 -14.32 21.01
C GLU A 7 30.02 -13.21 19.97
N TYR A 8 29.29 -12.14 20.31
CA TYR A 8 29.15 -10.98 19.44
C TYR A 8 30.48 -10.24 19.25
N ASP A 9 31.23 -10.01 20.32
CA ASP A 9 32.50 -9.30 20.26
C ASP A 9 33.56 -10.11 19.46
N GLU A 10 33.59 -11.44 19.61
CA GLU A 10 34.44 -12.34 18.80
C GLU A 10 34.07 -12.32 17.31
N MET A 11 32.77 -12.37 16.99
CA MET A 11 32.29 -12.27 15.61
C MET A 11 32.69 -10.93 14.97
N MET A 12 32.55 -9.83 15.72
CA MET A 12 32.91 -8.49 15.25
C MET A 12 34.41 -8.32 15.05
N GLN A 13 35.23 -8.99 15.87
CA GLN A 13 36.69 -9.00 15.70
C GLN A 13 37.09 -9.72 14.41
N ASN A 14 36.54 -10.91 14.17
CA ASN A 14 36.75 -11.68 12.94
C ASN A 14 36.30 -10.92 11.67
N TYR A 15 35.21 -10.15 11.76
CA TYR A 15 34.76 -9.30 10.66
C TYR A 15 35.78 -8.18 10.35
N LYS A 16 36.30 -7.48 11.37
CA LYS A 16 37.31 -6.43 11.19
C LYS A 16 38.61 -6.96 10.59
N ASP A 17 39.03 -8.15 11.01
CA ASP A 17 40.26 -8.76 10.51
C ASP A 17 40.10 -9.21 9.04
N LYS A 18 38.93 -9.72 8.65
CA LYS A 18 38.59 -10.01 7.24
C LYS A 18 38.50 -8.76 6.37
N GLN A 19 37.94 -7.66 6.87
CA GLN A 19 37.88 -6.39 6.13
C GLN A 19 39.27 -5.79 5.88
N ARG A 20 40.19 -5.91 6.85
CA ARG A 20 41.60 -5.51 6.67
C ARG A 20 42.35 -6.38 5.66
N ALA A 21 41.96 -7.65 5.50
CA ALA A 21 42.53 -8.54 4.49
C ALA A 21 41.92 -8.33 3.09
N ALA A 22 40.67 -7.84 3.02
CA ALA A 22 39.93 -7.63 1.78
C ALA A 22 40.18 -6.26 1.11
N SER A 23 40.95 -5.36 1.75
CA SER A 23 41.21 -3.98 1.28
C SER A 23 42.10 -3.86 0.03
N SER A 24 42.21 -4.91 -0.79
CA SER A 24 42.98 -4.93 -2.04
C SER A 24 42.14 -5.14 -3.30
N GLN A 25 40.80 -5.17 -3.21
CA GLN A 25 39.93 -5.14 -4.40
C GLN A 25 38.86 -4.06 -4.25
N GLU A 26 39.12 -2.93 -4.91
CA GLU A 26 38.22 -1.80 -5.05
C GLU A 26 36.98 -2.18 -5.87
N GLY A 27 35.83 -1.97 -5.26
CA GLY A 27 34.52 -2.00 -5.89
C GLY A 27 33.61 -1.12 -5.04
N GLU A 28 33.90 0.19 -5.02
CA GLU A 28 33.05 1.19 -4.38
C GLU A 28 31.76 1.34 -5.19
N ASP A 29 30.71 0.62 -4.83
CA ASP A 29 29.39 0.81 -5.42
C ASP A 29 28.37 1.18 -4.36
N LEU A 30 27.73 2.34 -4.59
CA LEU A 30 26.73 3.02 -3.76
C LEU A 30 27.30 3.72 -2.52
N ASN A 31 27.72 4.97 -2.69
CA ASN A 31 27.98 5.94 -1.61
C ASN A 31 28.99 5.50 -0.52
N GLY A 32 29.99 4.68 -0.87
CA GLY A 32 31.04 4.26 0.06
C GLY A 32 30.69 3.06 0.95
N PHE A 33 29.64 2.31 0.61
CA PHE A 33 29.33 1.03 1.26
C PHE A 33 29.84 -0.15 0.43
N PRO A 34 30.40 -1.21 1.06
CA PRO A 34 30.83 -2.40 0.32
C PRO A 34 29.63 -3.08 -0.34
N SER A 35 29.75 -3.61 -1.55
CA SER A 35 28.61 -4.27 -2.22
C SER A 35 28.40 -5.72 -1.76
N ASN A 36 29.43 -6.36 -1.20
CA ASN A 36 29.47 -7.80 -0.86
C ASN A 36 30.07 -8.05 0.56
N ASN A 37 30.12 -9.34 0.98
CA ASN A 37 30.70 -9.80 2.27
C ASN A 37 29.97 -9.32 3.55
N TYR A 38 28.65 -9.16 3.47
CA TYR A 38 27.83 -8.90 4.65
C TYR A 38 27.58 -10.16 5.49
N CYS A 39 27.54 -9.99 6.82
CA CYS A 39 27.12 -11.04 7.76
C CYS A 39 25.73 -10.68 8.31
N PHE A 40 24.75 -11.57 8.14
CA PHE A 40 23.42 -11.37 8.70
C PHE A 40 23.45 -11.61 10.21
N VAL A 41 23.26 -10.54 10.99
CA VAL A 41 23.27 -10.60 12.47
C VAL A 41 21.86 -10.81 13.04
N GLY A 42 20.84 -10.26 12.38
CA GLY A 42 19.45 -10.34 12.82
C GLY A 42 18.54 -9.38 12.07
N LEU A 43 17.23 -9.49 12.33
CA LEU A 43 16.18 -8.66 11.75
C LEU A 43 15.34 -8.03 12.87
N PHE A 44 15.08 -6.74 12.76
CA PHE A 44 14.08 -6.04 13.56
C PHE A 44 13.01 -5.51 12.60
N SER A 45 11.74 -5.64 13.00
CA SER A 45 10.62 -5.14 12.22
C SER A 45 10.17 -3.79 12.78
N LEU A 46 10.00 -2.82 11.90
CA LEU A 46 9.39 -1.54 12.21
C LEU A 46 7.99 -1.52 11.59
N LEU A 47 7.00 -1.19 12.40
CA LEU A 47 5.60 -1.06 11.98
C LEU A 47 5.14 0.35 12.32
N ASP A 48 4.50 1.01 11.35
CA ASP A 48 3.69 2.19 11.58
C ASP A 48 2.21 1.76 11.59
N PRO A 49 1.62 1.46 12.76
CA PRO A 49 0.24 1.00 12.82
C PRO A 49 -0.72 2.15 12.44
N PRO A 50 -1.83 1.86 11.74
CA PRO A 50 -2.84 2.87 11.49
C PRO A 50 -3.39 3.39 12.82
N ARG A 51 -3.71 4.69 12.86
CA ARG A 51 -4.29 5.31 14.06
C ARG A 51 -5.62 4.60 14.43
N PRO A 52 -5.92 4.39 15.72
CA PRO A 52 -7.04 3.57 16.16
C PRO A 52 -8.41 4.06 15.67
N GLU A 53 -8.55 5.36 15.38
CA GLU A 53 -9.78 5.98 14.88
C GLU A 53 -10.00 5.82 13.36
N VAL A 54 -8.97 5.46 12.60
CA VAL A 54 -9.03 5.43 11.13
C VAL A 54 -10.05 4.42 10.60
N PRO A 55 -10.12 3.16 11.09
CA PRO A 55 -11.10 2.19 10.59
C PRO A 55 -12.54 2.69 10.70
N ASP A 56 -12.90 3.35 11.82
CA ASP A 56 -14.23 3.90 12.04
C ASP A 56 -14.51 5.12 11.15
N ALA A 57 -13.52 5.98 10.95
CA ALA A 57 -13.64 7.13 10.06
C ALA A 57 -13.88 6.69 8.61
N VAL A 58 -13.16 5.67 8.15
CA VAL A 58 -13.35 5.09 6.81
C VAL A 58 -14.76 4.51 6.67
N LEU A 59 -15.26 3.79 7.68
CA LEU A 59 -16.63 3.27 7.65
C LEU A 59 -17.69 4.38 7.60
N LYS A 60 -17.52 5.46 8.38
CA LYS A 60 -18.42 6.63 8.34
C LYS A 60 -18.43 7.29 6.96
N ALA A 61 -17.25 7.51 6.37
CA ALA A 61 -17.11 8.05 5.02
C ALA A 61 -17.84 7.18 3.99
N ARG A 62 -17.68 5.86 4.07
CA ARG A 62 -18.35 4.92 3.16
C ARG A 62 -19.86 4.90 3.32
N ARG A 63 -20.38 4.95 4.55
CA ARG A 63 -21.83 5.08 4.80
C ARG A 63 -22.40 6.37 4.19
N ALA A 64 -21.59 7.42 4.13
CA ALA A 64 -21.91 8.67 3.46
C ALA A 64 -21.64 8.66 1.94
N GLN A 65 -21.34 7.50 1.33
CA GLN A 65 -21.00 7.34 -0.09
C GLN A 65 -19.75 8.13 -0.53
N ILE A 66 -18.82 8.40 0.39
CA ILE A 66 -17.54 9.04 0.11
C ILE A 66 -16.49 7.96 -0.19
N ARG A 67 -15.77 8.15 -1.29
CA ARG A 67 -14.69 7.24 -1.71
C ARG A 67 -13.40 7.58 -0.97
N VAL A 68 -12.78 6.57 -0.40
CA VAL A 68 -11.50 6.68 0.30
C VAL A 68 -10.44 5.98 -0.51
N ALA A 69 -9.33 6.66 -0.78
CA ALA A 69 -8.16 6.11 -1.45
C ALA A 69 -6.93 6.29 -0.55
N MET A 70 -6.04 5.30 -0.57
CA MET A 70 -4.75 5.35 0.14
C MET A 70 -3.64 5.70 -0.84
N VAL A 71 -2.79 6.66 -0.46
CA VAL A 71 -1.55 6.98 -1.17
C VAL A 71 -0.40 6.69 -0.20
N THR A 72 0.45 5.73 -0.55
CA THR A 72 1.64 5.37 0.23
C THR A 72 2.81 5.05 -0.70
N GLY A 73 4.03 5.27 -0.22
CA GLY A 73 5.27 4.83 -0.86
C GLY A 73 5.67 3.40 -0.49
N ASP A 74 4.88 2.72 0.34
CA ASP A 74 5.17 1.35 0.77
C ASP A 74 5.06 0.34 -0.36
N HIS A 75 5.72 -0.80 -0.17
CA HIS A 75 5.57 -1.94 -1.06
C HIS A 75 4.09 -2.37 -1.17
N PRO A 76 3.59 -2.76 -2.38
CA PRO A 76 2.16 -3.06 -2.59
C PRO A 76 1.57 -4.09 -1.63
N THR A 77 2.36 -5.08 -1.19
CA THR A 77 1.94 -6.08 -0.20
C THR A 77 1.60 -5.44 1.15
N THR A 78 2.44 -4.51 1.61
CA THR A 78 2.24 -3.77 2.87
C THR A 78 1.04 -2.84 2.75
N ALA A 79 0.96 -2.07 1.66
CA ALA A 79 -0.17 -1.18 1.39
C ALA A 79 -1.51 -1.95 1.38
N LYS A 80 -1.56 -3.12 0.75
CA LYS A 80 -2.75 -3.99 0.72
C LYS A 80 -3.13 -4.48 2.12
N ALA A 81 -2.15 -4.81 2.97
CA ALA A 81 -2.41 -5.23 4.34
C ALA A 81 -3.01 -4.10 5.18
N ILE A 82 -2.42 -2.91 5.13
CA ILE A 82 -2.93 -1.73 5.86
C ILE A 82 -4.31 -1.32 5.33
N ALA A 83 -4.51 -1.28 4.01
CA ALA A 83 -5.78 -0.90 3.41
C ALA A 83 -6.94 -1.84 3.79
N LYS A 84 -6.66 -3.14 4.00
CA LYS A 84 -7.63 -4.08 4.58
C LYS A 84 -7.89 -3.79 6.05
N GLN A 85 -6.83 -3.57 6.83
CA GLN A 85 -6.93 -3.27 8.27
C GLN A 85 -7.78 -2.02 8.54
N VAL A 86 -7.74 -1.02 7.66
CA VAL A 86 -8.49 0.24 7.82
C VAL A 86 -9.82 0.30 7.03
N ASN A 87 -10.33 -0.83 6.55
CA ASN A 87 -11.61 -0.92 5.81
C ASN A 87 -11.67 -0.15 4.47
N ILE A 88 -10.52 0.22 3.89
CA ILE A 88 -10.46 0.75 2.52
C ILE A 88 -10.70 -0.39 1.51
N LEU A 89 -10.09 -1.55 1.76
CA LEU A 89 -10.32 -2.79 0.99
C LEU A 89 -11.11 -3.78 1.84
N THR A 90 -12.42 -3.93 1.58
CA THR A 90 -13.26 -4.93 2.26
C THR A 90 -13.96 -5.83 1.25
N PRO A 91 -13.97 -7.16 1.44
CA PRO A 91 -14.67 -8.09 0.57
C PRO A 91 -16.20 -8.06 0.71
N GLU A 92 -16.75 -7.68 1.87
CA GLU A 92 -18.16 -7.93 2.22
C GLU A 92 -19.07 -6.69 2.28
N ILE A 93 -18.54 -5.48 2.39
CA ILE A 93 -19.35 -4.24 2.51
C ILE A 93 -19.79 -3.72 1.11
N ALA A 94 -19.85 -4.62 0.13
CA ALA A 94 -20.26 -4.36 -1.24
C ALA A 94 -21.79 -4.26 -1.40
N ASP A 95 -22.54 -4.96 -0.55
CA ASP A 95 -23.88 -5.40 -0.96
C ASP A 95 -25.02 -4.48 -0.51
N MET A 96 -24.79 -3.52 0.39
CA MET A 96 -25.94 -2.87 1.03
C MET A 96 -26.53 -1.68 0.28
N ASN A 97 -25.81 -0.95 -0.59
CA ASN A 97 -26.35 0.31 -1.15
C ASN A 97 -25.84 0.71 -2.55
N GLY A 98 -25.27 -0.22 -3.32
CA GLY A 98 -24.66 0.13 -4.62
C GLY A 98 -23.33 0.89 -4.53
N VAL A 99 -22.55 0.53 -3.50
CA VAL A 99 -21.30 1.20 -3.14
C VAL A 99 -20.18 0.75 -4.09
N ASP A 100 -19.30 1.67 -4.46
CA ASP A 100 -18.10 1.34 -5.24
C ASP A 100 -17.27 0.25 -4.49
N THR A 101 -17.00 -0.88 -5.15
CA THR A 101 -16.18 -1.97 -4.62
C THR A 101 -14.84 -2.06 -5.35
N PHE A 102 -13.84 -2.64 -4.69
CA PHE A 102 -12.48 -2.72 -5.20
C PHE A 102 -12.02 -4.18 -5.19
N LYS A 103 -11.54 -4.69 -6.34
CA LYS A 103 -10.84 -5.98 -6.43
C LYS A 103 -9.41 -5.76 -6.86
N LEU A 104 -8.49 -6.46 -6.21
CA LEU A 104 -7.06 -6.44 -6.52
C LEU A 104 -6.70 -7.78 -7.16
N GLU A 105 -6.61 -7.81 -8.48
CA GLU A 105 -6.35 -9.00 -9.30
C GLU A 105 -5.02 -8.86 -10.02
N LYS A 106 -4.52 -9.95 -10.62
CA LYS A 106 -3.34 -9.90 -11.48
C LYS A 106 -3.78 -9.86 -12.93
N ASP A 107 -3.16 -9.01 -13.73
CA ASP A 107 -3.29 -9.09 -15.19
C ASP A 107 -2.57 -10.34 -15.75
N GLN A 108 -2.73 -10.55 -17.05
CA GLN A 108 -2.06 -11.62 -17.80
C GLN A 108 -0.52 -11.59 -17.73
N ASN A 109 0.07 -10.45 -17.35
CA ASN A 109 1.52 -10.27 -17.19
C ASN A 109 1.97 -10.40 -15.72
N GLY A 110 1.06 -10.73 -14.81
CA GLY A 110 1.33 -10.87 -13.38
C GLY A 110 1.36 -9.55 -12.60
N LYS A 111 1.07 -8.42 -13.25
CA LYS A 111 0.99 -7.08 -12.63
C LYS A 111 -0.29 -6.97 -11.82
N SER A 112 -0.20 -6.38 -10.63
CA SER A 112 -1.39 -6.15 -9.80
C SER A 112 -2.23 -5.03 -10.40
N MET A 113 -3.53 -5.24 -10.52
CA MET A 113 -4.52 -4.29 -11.04
C MET A 113 -5.61 -4.07 -10.00
N LEU A 114 -5.99 -2.81 -9.79
CA LEU A 114 -7.12 -2.42 -8.94
C LEU A 114 -8.34 -2.17 -9.84
N HIS A 115 -9.31 -3.08 -9.78
CA HIS A 115 -10.58 -2.99 -10.47
C HIS A 115 -11.64 -2.34 -9.58
N LEU A 116 -12.26 -1.28 -10.07
CA LEU A 116 -13.33 -0.56 -9.39
C LEU A 116 -14.67 -1.00 -9.97
N TYR A 117 -15.58 -1.52 -9.14
CA TYR A 117 -16.93 -1.89 -9.57
C TYR A 117 -17.97 -0.98 -8.92
N ARG A 118 -19.08 -0.74 -9.60
CA ARG A 118 -20.28 -0.06 -9.08
C ARG A 118 -21.49 -0.90 -9.44
N ASN A 119 -22.29 -1.30 -8.45
CA ASN A 119 -23.41 -2.22 -8.67
C ASN A 119 -22.97 -3.46 -9.48
N ASP A 120 -21.86 -4.09 -9.08
CA ASP A 120 -21.23 -5.25 -9.74
C ASP A 120 -20.73 -5.04 -11.18
N LYS A 121 -20.78 -3.81 -11.71
CA LYS A 121 -20.22 -3.47 -13.03
C LYS A 121 -18.85 -2.83 -12.89
N LEU A 122 -17.86 -3.33 -13.62
CA LEU A 122 -16.54 -2.73 -13.71
C LEU A 122 -16.65 -1.32 -14.30
N VAL A 123 -16.16 -0.32 -13.56
CA VAL A 123 -16.18 1.11 -13.94
C VAL A 123 -14.78 1.56 -14.34
N GLU A 124 -13.77 1.24 -13.52
CA GLU A 124 -12.41 1.72 -13.72
C GLU A 124 -11.40 0.60 -13.40
N THR A 125 -10.20 0.71 -13.96
CA THR A 125 -9.08 -0.18 -13.66
C THR A 125 -7.83 0.67 -13.54
N HIS A 126 -7.10 0.51 -12.43
CA HIS A 126 -5.93 1.31 -12.09
C HIS A 126 -4.75 0.42 -11.74
N GLU A 127 -3.56 0.84 -12.14
CA GLU A 127 -2.32 0.20 -11.71
C GLU A 127 -1.91 0.78 -10.34
N PRO A 128 -1.64 -0.05 -9.31
CA PRO A 128 -1.12 0.41 -8.04
C PRO A 128 0.20 1.17 -8.24
N GLY A 129 0.30 2.37 -7.67
CA GLY A 129 1.46 3.26 -7.80
C GLY A 129 1.29 4.36 -8.86
N GLU A 130 0.24 4.31 -9.70
CA GLU A 130 -0.06 5.36 -10.65
C GLU A 130 -0.97 6.44 -10.01
N ILE A 131 -0.43 7.65 -9.77
CA ILE A 131 -1.25 8.81 -9.38
C ILE A 131 -1.77 9.47 -10.65
N LYS A 132 -2.92 9.02 -11.16
CA LYS A 132 -3.67 9.78 -12.16
C LYS A 132 -4.46 10.87 -11.44
N ARG A 133 -4.21 12.15 -11.76
CA ARG A 133 -5.12 13.23 -11.35
C ARG A 133 -6.49 12.94 -11.95
N THR A 134 -7.44 12.57 -11.11
CA THR A 134 -8.82 12.28 -11.54
C THR A 134 -9.62 13.58 -11.57
N ASP A 135 -9.40 14.40 -12.60
CA ASP A 135 -10.29 15.53 -12.90
C ASP A 135 -11.71 15.08 -13.32
N SER A 136 -11.90 13.76 -13.50
CA SER A 136 -13.14 13.07 -13.87
C SER A 136 -14.25 13.15 -12.80
N LEU A 137 -13.93 13.55 -11.56
CA LEU A 137 -14.94 13.86 -10.54
C LEU A 137 -15.88 15.00 -10.98
N SER A 138 -15.43 15.92 -11.87
CA SER A 138 -16.24 17.07 -12.30
C SER A 138 -17.35 16.72 -13.30
N LYS A 139 -17.17 15.69 -14.14
CA LYS A 139 -18.19 15.29 -15.14
C LYS A 139 -19.32 14.46 -14.51
N ASN A 140 -18.96 13.45 -13.72
CA ASN A 140 -19.95 12.59 -13.07
C ASN A 140 -20.73 13.30 -11.95
N ALA A 141 -20.11 14.25 -11.21
CA ALA A 141 -20.82 15.03 -10.21
C ALA A 141 -21.87 15.96 -10.85
N LYS A 142 -21.57 16.57 -12.01
CA LYS A 142 -22.54 17.40 -12.75
C LYS A 142 -23.72 16.58 -13.25
N ASP A 143 -23.48 15.38 -13.79
CA ASP A 143 -24.55 14.51 -14.26
C ASP A 143 -25.40 13.94 -13.13
N MET A 144 -24.82 13.68 -11.96
CA MET A 144 -25.55 13.20 -10.79
C MET A 144 -26.45 14.30 -10.20
N ILE A 145 -25.95 15.53 -10.06
CA ILE A 145 -26.76 16.70 -9.64
C ILE A 145 -27.92 16.93 -10.62
N ARG A 146 -27.67 16.82 -11.93
CA ARG A 146 -28.69 17.03 -12.96
C ARG A 146 -29.82 15.99 -12.90
N ARG A 147 -29.52 14.72 -12.56
CA ARG A 147 -30.53 13.66 -12.40
C ARG A 147 -31.36 13.84 -11.13
N SER A 148 -30.75 14.30 -10.03
CA SER A 148 -31.46 14.60 -8.78
C SER A 148 -32.44 15.78 -8.93
N SER A 149 -32.11 16.79 -9.74
CA SER A 149 -33.03 17.92 -10.00
C SER A 149 -34.24 17.55 -10.85
N ILE A 150 -34.15 16.55 -11.74
CA ILE A 150 -35.27 16.09 -12.57
C ILE A 150 -36.28 15.27 -11.74
N ALA A 151 -35.79 14.43 -10.81
CA ALA A 151 -36.66 13.62 -9.96
C ALA A 151 -37.44 14.42 -8.89
N ALA A 152 -37.03 15.64 -8.58
CA ALA A 152 -37.70 16.52 -7.62
C ALA A 152 -38.76 17.46 -8.25
N GLY A 153 -38.95 17.40 -9.57
CA GLY A 153 -39.85 18.30 -10.32
C GLY A 153 -41.14 17.66 -10.84
N GLU A 154 -41.42 16.39 -10.53
CA GLU A 154 -42.65 15.67 -10.91
C GLU A 154 -43.49 15.27 -9.68
N ILE A 155 -43.79 16.25 -8.81
CA ILE A 155 -44.91 16.20 -7.86
C ILE A 155 -45.70 17.49 -7.98
#